data_AF-A0A5Q2MFW9-F1
#
_entry.id   AF-A0A5Q2MFW9-F1
#
_cell.length_a   1.000
_cell.length_b   1.000
_cell.length_c   1.000
_cell.angle_alpha   90.00
_cell.angle_beta   90.00
_cell.angle_gamma   90.00
#
_symmetry.space_group_name_H-M   'P 1'
#
loop_
_entity.id
_entity.type
_entity.pdbx_description
1 polymer ?
#
loop_
_entity_poly.entity_id
_entity_poly.type
_entity_poly.pdbx_seq_one_letter_code
_entity_poly.pdbx_strand_id
1 'polypeptide(L)'
;MDVPDPAALRRAFINSSRSRTASMSLPTPWPPPRASELDFVGWVDPKAPLRAYLATGSAAGDDLTCVELRLPSASARAKRQTMCDLCQTSDAPDGSLLMVAPRSGARGRSGDTVGLYICSDFGCSLRARRPLKEHERSVTGAPDTRVEALRERVEAFVARVRG
;
A
#
# COMPACT_ATOMS: atom_id res chain seq x y z
N MET A 1 -7.18 11.17 0.44
CA MET A 1 -7.44 10.91 1.87
C MET A 1 -6.72 11.98 2.67
N ASP A 2 -7.24 12.38 3.83
CA ASP A 2 -6.44 13.17 4.76
C ASP A 2 -5.29 12.30 5.26
N VAL A 3 -4.07 12.83 5.23
CA VAL A 3 -2.88 12.06 5.63
C VAL A 3 -2.71 12.21 7.13
N PRO A 4 -2.71 11.11 7.91
CA PRO A 4 -2.61 11.19 9.35
C PRO A 4 -1.27 11.77 9.79
N ASP A 5 -1.27 12.38 10.98
CA ASP A 5 -0.02 12.84 11.58
C ASP A 5 0.93 11.66 11.87
N PRO A 6 2.26 11.91 11.93
CA PRO A 6 3.24 10.85 12.15
C PRO A 6 3.07 10.06 13.46
N ALA A 7 2.47 10.65 14.49
CA ALA A 7 2.24 9.97 15.77
C ALA A 7 1.03 9.03 15.68
N ALA A 8 -0.04 9.44 15.00
CA ALA A 8 -1.20 8.61 14.70
C ALA A 8 -0.81 7.35 13.91
N LEU A 9 -0.02 7.52 12.84
CA LEU A 9 0.47 6.39 12.03
C LEU A 9 1.21 5.34 12.87
N ARG A 10 2.09 5.77 13.78
CA ARG A 10 2.90 4.85 14.60
C ARG A 10 2.07 4.02 15.58
N ARG A 11 0.89 4.51 15.97
CA ARG A 11 -0.06 3.81 16.87
C ARG A 11 -0.99 2.87 16.11
N ALA A 12 -1.20 3.08 14.81
CA ALA A 12 -2.17 2.36 13.99
C ALA A 12 -1.65 1.04 13.39
N PHE A 13 -0.41 0.62 13.68
CA PHE A 13 0.15 -0.61 13.12
C PHE A 13 -0.47 -1.86 13.72
N ILE A 14 -1.02 -2.73 12.86
CA ILE A 14 -1.66 -3.99 13.28
C ILE A 14 -0.71 -5.19 13.31
N ASN A 15 0.43 -5.10 12.63
CA ASN A 15 1.36 -6.22 12.45
C ASN A 15 2.81 -5.90 12.81
N SER A 16 3.06 -4.81 13.53
CA SER A 16 4.40 -4.39 13.96
C SER A 16 4.42 -4.03 15.43
N SER A 17 5.58 -4.21 16.06
CA SER A 17 5.82 -3.85 17.46
C SER A 17 6.04 -2.35 17.62
N ARG A 18 5.69 -1.79 18.79
CA ARG A 18 5.90 -0.37 19.11
C ARG A 18 7.34 0.12 18.89
N SER A 19 8.35 -0.69 19.19
CA SER A 19 9.76 -0.32 18.97
C SER A 19 10.10 -0.20 17.48
N ARG A 20 9.59 -1.11 16.65
CA ARG A 20 9.75 -1.06 15.18
C ARG A 20 9.00 0.11 14.56
N THR A 21 7.82 0.46 15.04
CA THR A 21 7.06 1.60 14.52
C THR A 21 7.67 2.92 14.98
N ALA A 22 8.30 2.96 16.16
CA ALA A 22 9.06 4.14 16.61
C ALA A 22 10.23 4.48 15.67
N SER A 23 10.91 3.48 15.10
CA SER A 23 12.02 3.68 14.15
C SER A 23 11.60 3.97 12.71
N MET A 24 10.28 3.98 12.43
CA MET A 24 9.72 4.29 11.12
C MET A 24 10.10 5.72 10.69
N SER A 25 10.70 5.83 9.51
CA SER A 25 10.98 7.11 8.87
C SER A 25 9.98 7.39 7.76
N LEU A 26 9.52 8.64 7.70
CA LEU A 26 8.65 9.13 6.63
C LEU A 26 9.51 9.69 5.48
N PRO A 27 9.02 9.63 4.23
CA PRO A 27 9.65 10.33 3.12
C PRO A 27 9.54 11.85 3.33
N THR A 28 10.48 12.58 2.74
CA THR A 28 10.46 14.05 2.73
C THR A 28 10.22 14.50 1.29
N PRO A 29 9.21 15.36 1.03
CA PRO A 29 8.29 15.98 1.99
C PRO A 29 7.20 15.01 2.52
N TRP A 30 6.65 15.34 3.70
CA TRP A 30 5.44 14.72 4.26
C TRP A 30 4.41 15.81 4.60
N PRO A 31 3.12 15.66 4.24
CA PRO A 31 2.54 14.55 3.49
C PRO A 31 3.08 14.45 2.05
N PRO A 32 2.96 13.28 1.40
CA PRO A 32 3.40 13.13 0.02
C PRO A 32 2.62 14.07 -0.92
N PRO A 33 3.21 14.47 -2.05
CA PRO A 33 2.49 15.23 -3.07
C PRO A 33 1.19 14.53 -3.49
N ARG A 34 0.14 15.31 -3.80
CA ARG A 34 -1.17 14.80 -4.24
C ARG A 34 -1.87 13.89 -3.21
N ALA A 35 -1.56 14.06 -1.93
CA ALA A 35 -2.18 13.35 -0.80
C ALA A 35 -3.73 13.27 -0.85
N SER A 36 -4.38 14.35 -1.27
CA SER A 36 -5.84 14.41 -1.41
C SER A 36 -6.40 13.35 -2.37
N GLU A 37 -5.62 12.94 -3.37
CA GLU A 37 -6.00 11.96 -4.40
C GLU A 37 -5.70 10.51 -4.02
N LEU A 38 -5.06 10.29 -2.87
CA LEU A 38 -4.68 8.97 -2.40
C LEU A 38 -5.83 8.29 -1.64
N ASP A 39 -6.06 7.01 -1.92
CA ASP A 39 -7.02 6.15 -1.19
C ASP A 39 -6.35 5.35 -0.07
N PHE A 40 -5.03 5.25 -0.15
CA PHE A 40 -4.12 4.78 0.88
C PHE A 40 -2.77 5.49 0.65
N VAL A 41 -1.95 5.62 1.69
CA VAL A 41 -0.58 6.10 1.57
C VAL A 41 0.37 4.92 1.74
N GLY A 42 1.27 4.73 0.77
CA GLY A 42 2.33 3.74 0.88
C GLY A 42 3.70 4.37 0.65
N TRP A 43 4.72 3.88 1.35
CA TRP A 43 6.10 4.33 1.15
C TRP A 43 7.11 3.27 1.57
N VAL A 44 8.28 3.31 0.94
CA VAL A 44 9.47 2.57 1.40
C VAL A 44 10.19 3.42 2.43
N ASP A 45 10.64 2.82 3.54
CA ASP A 45 11.37 3.53 4.58
C ASP A 45 12.71 4.07 4.02
N PRO A 46 12.96 5.40 4.02
CA PRO A 46 14.18 5.96 3.48
C PRO A 46 15.46 5.51 4.22
N LYS A 47 15.34 5.08 5.48
CA LYS A 47 16.46 4.60 6.31
C LYS A 47 16.52 3.07 6.42
N ALA A 48 15.51 2.37 5.91
CA ALA A 48 15.44 0.91 5.96
C ALA A 48 14.81 0.36 4.66
N PRO A 49 15.56 0.25 3.55
CA PRO A 49 15.03 0.02 2.20
C PRO A 49 14.37 -1.34 1.97
N LEU A 50 14.40 -2.25 2.95
CA LEU A 50 13.67 -3.52 2.96
C LEU A 50 12.33 -3.45 3.71
N ARG A 51 11.99 -2.29 4.27
CA ARG A 51 10.74 -2.01 4.96
C ARG A 51 9.94 -1.02 4.12
N ALA A 52 8.66 -1.30 3.99
CA ALA A 52 7.69 -0.34 3.51
C ALA A 52 6.47 -0.37 4.42
N TYR A 53 5.61 0.61 4.22
CA TYR A 53 4.42 0.76 5.01
C TYR A 53 3.26 1.10 4.10
N LEU A 54 2.06 0.67 4.49
CA LEU A 54 0.80 1.01 3.87
C LEU A 54 -0.14 1.49 4.98
N ALA A 55 -0.71 2.68 4.82
CA ALA A 55 -1.68 3.27 5.73
C ALA A 55 -2.99 3.57 4.97
N THR A 56 -4.13 3.19 5.55
CA THR A 56 -5.47 3.39 5.00
C THR A 56 -6.47 3.70 6.12
N GLY A 57 -7.66 4.20 5.77
CA GLY A 57 -8.65 4.72 6.72
C GLY A 57 -8.58 6.24 6.90
N SER A 58 -9.49 6.80 7.68
CA SER A 58 -9.56 8.24 7.93
C SER A 58 -8.48 8.71 8.91
N ALA A 59 -7.82 9.84 8.62
CA ALA A 59 -6.88 10.45 9.54
C ALA A 59 -7.51 10.92 10.87
N ALA A 60 -8.79 11.27 10.83
CA ALA A 60 -9.56 11.73 12.00
C ALA A 60 -10.45 10.63 12.60
N GLY A 61 -10.45 9.42 12.00
CA GLY A 61 -11.29 8.31 12.41
C GLY A 61 -10.55 7.24 13.21
N ASP A 62 -11.33 6.40 13.88
CA ASP A 62 -10.82 5.23 14.61
C ASP A 62 -10.48 4.05 13.68
N ASP A 63 -10.69 4.20 12.36
CA ASP A 63 -10.46 3.19 11.33
C ASP A 63 -9.03 3.22 10.76
N LEU A 64 -8.21 4.21 11.12
CA LEU A 64 -6.82 4.31 10.68
C LEU A 64 -6.06 3.02 10.96
N THR A 65 -5.57 2.38 9.91
CA THR A 65 -4.82 1.14 9.98
C THR A 65 -3.52 1.24 9.19
N CYS A 66 -2.42 0.86 9.82
CA CYS A 66 -1.10 0.76 9.21
C CYS A 66 -0.62 -0.69 9.15
N VAL A 67 0.05 -1.04 8.06
CA VAL A 67 0.66 -2.35 7.83
C VAL A 67 2.13 -2.15 7.50
N GLU A 68 3.01 -2.83 8.22
CA GLU A 68 4.42 -2.98 7.85
C GLU A 68 4.56 -4.09 6.81
N LEU A 69 5.26 -3.76 5.73
CA LEU A 69 5.56 -4.62 4.60
C LEU A 69 7.07 -4.87 4.53
N ARG A 70 7.44 -6.06 4.08
CA ARG A 70 8.83 -6.40 3.73
C ARG A 70 8.97 -6.47 2.23
N LEU A 71 10.03 -5.83 1.73
CA LEU A 71 10.42 -5.86 0.33
C LEU A 71 11.49 -6.94 0.11
N PRO A 72 11.60 -7.48 -1.12
CA PRO A 72 12.71 -8.33 -1.50
C PRO A 72 14.03 -7.55 -1.46
N SER A 73 15.13 -8.26 -1.26
CA SER A 73 16.48 -7.70 -1.36
C SER A 73 16.70 -7.07 -2.75
N ALA A 74 17.61 -6.11 -2.84
CA ALA A 74 17.91 -5.45 -4.12
C ALA A 74 18.31 -6.46 -5.22
N SER A 75 19.07 -7.50 -4.87
CA SER A 75 19.44 -8.59 -5.79
C SER A 75 18.25 -9.45 -6.26
N ALA A 76 17.19 -9.52 -5.47
CA ALA A 76 15.97 -10.25 -5.79
C ALA A 76 14.91 -9.37 -6.49
N ARG A 77 15.14 -8.05 -6.62
CA ARG A 77 14.27 -7.13 -7.37
C ARG A 77 14.58 -7.24 -8.86
N ALA A 78 14.12 -8.32 -9.49
CA ALA A 78 14.08 -8.34 -10.95
C ALA A 78 13.06 -7.30 -11.42
N LYS A 79 13.45 -6.37 -12.30
CA LYS A 79 12.51 -5.48 -13.00
C LYS A 79 11.62 -6.33 -13.91
N ARG A 80 10.53 -6.85 -13.37
CA ARG A 80 9.50 -7.58 -14.10
C ARG A 80 8.27 -6.69 -14.17
N GLN A 81 7.71 -6.58 -15.37
CA GLN A 81 6.42 -5.97 -15.61
C GLN A 81 5.34 -6.93 -15.08
N THR A 82 5.21 -7.00 -13.76
CA THR A 82 4.15 -7.75 -13.07
C THR A 82 2.98 -6.82 -12.80
N MET A 83 1.77 -7.29 -13.08
CA MET A 83 0.55 -6.57 -12.76
C MET A 83 0.45 -6.34 -11.25
N CYS A 84 0.11 -5.13 -10.85
CA CYS A 84 -0.13 -4.77 -9.46
C CYS A 84 -1.46 -5.37 -9.00
N ASP A 85 -1.48 -6.06 -7.86
CA ASP A 85 -2.70 -6.64 -7.30
C ASP A 85 -3.69 -5.55 -6.83
N LEU A 86 -3.19 -4.38 -6.44
CA LEU A 86 -4.01 -3.28 -5.94
C LEU A 86 -4.66 -2.47 -7.04
N CYS A 87 -3.92 -1.94 -8.02
CA CYS A 87 -4.51 -1.13 -9.10
C CYS A 87 -4.80 -1.90 -10.39
N GLN A 88 -4.36 -3.16 -10.50
CA GLN A 88 -4.54 -4.02 -11.69
C GLN A 88 -3.94 -3.39 -12.96
N THR A 89 -2.79 -2.73 -12.82
CA THR A 89 -2.02 -2.17 -13.94
C THR A 89 -0.56 -2.64 -13.88
N SER A 90 0.14 -2.59 -15.01
CA SER A 90 1.57 -2.92 -15.13
C SER A 90 2.46 -1.70 -15.40
N ASP A 91 1.91 -0.49 -15.30
CA ASP A 91 2.54 0.80 -15.69
C ASP A 91 3.36 1.47 -14.57
N ALA A 92 3.80 0.70 -13.57
CA ALA A 92 4.75 1.21 -12.59
C ALA A 92 6.15 1.41 -13.22
N PRO A 93 6.82 2.56 -13.06
CA PRO A 93 8.13 2.84 -13.68
C PRO A 93 9.17 1.75 -13.44
N ASP A 94 9.23 1.23 -12.20
CA ASP A 94 10.12 0.13 -11.82
C ASP A 94 9.37 -1.20 -11.61
N GLY A 95 8.15 -1.30 -12.14
CA GLY A 95 7.28 -2.47 -12.00
C GLY A 95 6.66 -2.62 -10.61
N SER A 96 5.93 -3.73 -10.43
CA SER A 96 5.36 -4.12 -9.14
C SER A 96 6.31 -5.07 -8.41
N LEU A 97 6.44 -4.91 -7.09
CA LEU A 97 7.26 -5.76 -6.24
C LEU A 97 6.37 -6.67 -5.41
N LEU A 98 6.79 -7.93 -5.23
CA LEU A 98 6.16 -8.81 -4.23
C LEU A 98 6.50 -8.27 -2.84
N MET A 99 5.53 -7.67 -2.17
CA MET A 99 5.66 -7.19 -0.80
C MET A 99 4.87 -8.11 0.12
N VAL A 100 5.46 -8.47 1.27
CA VAL A 100 4.85 -9.39 2.22
C VAL A 100 4.62 -8.73 3.58
N ALA A 101 3.44 -8.92 4.15
CA ALA A 101 3.10 -8.54 5.51
C ALA A 101 3.06 -9.80 6.39
N PRO A 102 3.76 -9.84 7.54
CA PRO A 102 3.41 -10.76 8.61
C PRO A 102 1.94 -10.57 8.99
N ARG A 103 1.22 -11.67 9.22
CA ARG A 103 -0.12 -11.58 9.83
C ARG A 103 -0.03 -10.99 11.24
N SER A 104 -1.16 -10.51 11.76
CA SER A 104 -1.21 -9.97 13.11
C SER A 104 -1.03 -11.08 14.17
N GLY A 105 -0.66 -10.67 15.39
CA GLY A 105 -0.66 -11.56 16.55
C GLY A 105 0.29 -12.76 16.44
N ALA A 106 -0.15 -13.90 16.97
CA ALA A 106 0.67 -15.11 17.11
C ALA A 106 1.09 -15.70 15.75
N ARG A 107 0.19 -15.64 14.75
CA ARG A 107 0.45 -16.16 13.40
C ARG A 107 1.63 -15.45 12.74
N GLY A 108 1.68 -14.11 12.82
CA GLY A 108 2.84 -13.37 12.32
C GLY A 108 4.13 -13.70 13.05
N ARG A 109 4.07 -13.88 14.37
CA ARG A 109 5.23 -14.28 15.18
C ARG A 109 5.75 -15.67 14.84
N SER A 110 4.89 -16.58 14.36
CA SER A 110 5.29 -17.90 13.85
C SER A 110 5.70 -17.90 12.37
N GLY A 111 5.79 -16.72 11.74
CA GLY A 111 6.27 -16.58 10.36
C GLY A 111 5.19 -16.62 9.27
N ASP A 112 3.91 -16.65 9.64
CA ASP A 112 2.80 -16.60 8.67
C ASP A 112 2.71 -15.20 8.04
N THR A 113 2.64 -15.16 6.71
CA THR A 113 2.65 -13.92 5.93
C THR A 113 1.64 -13.96 4.81
N VAL A 114 1.17 -12.78 4.41
CA VAL A 114 0.36 -12.58 3.21
C VAL A 114 1.10 -11.63 2.28
N GLY A 115 1.16 -11.97 1.00
CA GLY A 115 1.85 -11.19 -0.02
C GLY A 115 0.91 -10.63 -1.07
N LEU A 116 1.33 -9.52 -1.67
CA LEU A 116 0.78 -8.93 -2.89
C LEU A 116 1.91 -8.36 -3.75
N TYR A 117 1.72 -8.33 -5.06
CA TYR A 117 2.45 -7.46 -5.96
C TYR A 117 1.89 -6.05 -5.86
N ILE A 118 2.71 -5.10 -5.41
CA ILE A 118 2.32 -3.69 -5.26
C ILE A 118 3.26 -2.83 -6.11
N CYS A 119 2.74 -1.78 -6.77
CA CYS A 119 3.58 -0.83 -7.49
C CYS A 119 4.74 -0.36 -6.60
N SER A 120 5.97 -0.39 -7.13
CA SER A 120 7.18 -0.05 -6.37
C SER A 120 7.17 1.37 -5.79
N ASP A 121 6.43 2.28 -6.42
CA ASP A 121 6.26 3.69 -6.05
C ASP A 121 4.99 3.97 -5.23
N PHE A 122 4.19 2.94 -4.93
CA PHE A 122 2.86 3.06 -4.30
C PHE A 122 1.87 4.01 -5.00
N GLY A 123 2.08 4.37 -6.27
CA GLY A 123 1.22 5.27 -7.05
C GLY A 123 -0.12 4.67 -7.51
N CYS A 124 -0.61 3.64 -6.83
CA CYS A 124 -1.77 2.85 -7.23
C CYS A 124 -3.05 3.70 -7.33
N SER A 125 -3.28 4.61 -6.37
CA SER A 125 -4.44 5.52 -6.36
C SER A 125 -4.47 6.42 -7.60
N LEU A 126 -3.31 6.95 -8.00
CA LEU A 126 -3.20 7.79 -9.20
C LEU A 126 -3.44 6.99 -10.49
N ARG A 127 -2.94 5.74 -10.53
CA ARG A 127 -3.16 4.83 -11.67
C ARG A 127 -4.61 4.41 -11.81
N ALA A 128 -5.29 4.12 -10.71
CA ALA A 128 -6.72 3.81 -10.72
C ALA A 128 -7.58 4.98 -11.23
N ARG A 129 -7.12 6.22 -11.01
CA ARG A 129 -7.80 7.46 -11.44
C ARG A 129 -7.39 7.95 -12.82
N ARG A 130 -6.39 7.35 -13.47
CA ARG A 130 -5.96 7.77 -14.81
C ARG A 130 -7.16 7.66 -15.78
N PRO A 131 -7.35 8.58 -16.73
CA PRO A 131 -8.40 8.43 -17.73
C PRO A 131 -8.28 7.10 -18.46
N LEU A 132 -9.38 6.38 -18.61
CA LEU A 132 -9.43 5.18 -19.44
C LEU A 132 -9.08 5.55 -20.90
N LYS A 133 -8.32 4.70 -21.56
CA LYS A 133 -8.16 4.74 -23.01
C LYS A 133 -9.45 4.26 -23.67
N GLU A 134 -9.63 4.58 -24.96
CA GLU A 134 -10.84 4.21 -25.70
C GLU A 134 -11.16 2.71 -25.62
N HIS A 135 -10.15 1.86 -25.77
CA HIS A 135 -10.32 0.40 -25.69
C HIS A 135 -10.51 -0.14 -24.26
N GLU A 136 -10.28 0.68 -23.23
CA GLU A 136 -10.51 0.31 -21.82
C GLU A 136 -11.90 0.76 -21.35
N ARG A 137 -12.57 1.66 -22.10
CA ARG A 137 -13.91 2.14 -21.78
C ARG A 137 -14.96 1.05 -22.03
N SER A 138 -15.98 1.04 -21.19
CA SER A 138 -17.11 0.14 -21.38
C SER A 138 -17.91 0.53 -22.63
N VAL A 139 -18.11 -0.44 -23.54
CA VAL A 139 -18.98 -0.29 -24.70
C VAL A 139 -20.45 -0.14 -24.28
N THR A 140 -20.83 -0.67 -23.12
CA THR A 140 -22.20 -0.59 -22.58
C THR A 140 -22.45 0.66 -21.74
N GLY A 141 -21.45 1.53 -21.57
CA GLY A 141 -21.55 2.71 -20.72
C GLY A 141 -21.47 2.42 -19.22
N ALA A 142 -20.99 1.23 -18.83
CA ALA A 142 -20.77 0.91 -17.42
C ALA A 142 -19.80 1.92 -16.76
N PRO A 143 -20.03 2.30 -15.50
CA PRO A 143 -19.18 3.25 -14.79
C PRO A 143 -17.77 2.68 -14.58
N ASP A 144 -16.79 3.56 -14.49
CA ASP A 144 -15.43 3.21 -14.08
C ASP A 144 -15.39 2.99 -12.56
N THR A 145 -15.23 1.74 -12.14
CA THR A 145 -15.23 1.34 -10.71
C THR A 145 -13.83 1.09 -10.16
N ARG A 146 -12.76 1.49 -10.88
CA ARG A 146 -11.39 1.12 -10.52
C ARG A 146 -10.93 1.71 -9.19
N VAL A 147 -11.43 2.88 -8.82
CA VAL A 147 -11.11 3.52 -7.54
C VAL A 147 -11.77 2.76 -6.39
N GLU A 148 -13.04 2.42 -6.53
CA GLU A 148 -13.80 1.64 -5.56
C GLU A 148 -13.17 0.26 -5.40
N ALA A 149 -12.90 -0.43 -6.51
CA ALA A 149 -12.25 -1.74 -6.48
C ALA A 149 -10.83 -1.69 -5.90
N LEU A 150 -10.09 -0.58 -6.07
CA LEU A 150 -8.80 -0.38 -5.41
C LEU A 150 -8.97 -0.35 -3.88
N ARG A 151 -9.94 0.41 -3.37
CA ARG A 151 -10.23 0.51 -1.93
C ARG A 151 -10.61 -0.85 -1.36
N GLU A 152 -11.50 -1.57 -2.02
CA GLU A 152 -11.92 -2.92 -1.63
C GLU A 152 -10.73 -3.89 -1.54
N ARG A 153 -9.81 -3.86 -2.53
CA ARG A 153 -8.60 -4.71 -2.51
C ARG A 153 -7.65 -4.35 -1.37
N VAL A 154 -7.51 -3.06 -1.06
CA VAL A 154 -6.70 -2.60 0.09
C VAL A 154 -7.32 -3.08 1.41
N GLU A 155 -8.63 -2.92 1.58
CA GLU A 155 -9.36 -3.38 2.76
C GLU A 155 -9.28 -4.91 2.91
N ALA A 156 -9.48 -5.65 1.83
CA ALA A 156 -9.35 -7.10 1.81
C ALA A 156 -7.93 -7.56 2.19
N PHE A 157 -6.90 -6.83 1.74
CA PHE A 157 -5.52 -7.09 2.15
C PHE A 157 -5.31 -6.85 3.65
N VAL A 158 -5.80 -5.72 4.18
CA VAL A 158 -5.73 -5.42 5.62
C VAL A 158 -6.46 -6.49 6.44
N ALA A 159 -7.63 -6.95 6.00
CA ALA A 159 -8.37 -8.03 6.64
C ALA A 159 -7.55 -9.35 6.65
N ARG A 160 -6.92 -9.71 5.54
CA ARG A 160 -6.01 -10.88 5.45
C ARG A 160 -4.82 -10.77 6.41
N VAL A 161 -4.28 -9.56 6.62
CA VAL A 161 -3.23 -9.32 7.61
C VAL A 161 -3.76 -9.52 9.02
N ARG A 162 -4.98 -9.07 9.33
CA ARG A 162 -5.58 -9.24 10.66
C ARG A 162 -5.76 -10.70 11.05
N GLY A 163 -6.21 -11.57 10.15
CA GLY A 163 -6.44 -13.00 10.46
C GLY A 163 -7.66 -13.55 9.77
#